data_AF-A0A559KCI2-F1
#
_entry.id   AF-A0A559KCI2-F1
#
_cell.length_a   1.000
_cell.length_b   1.000
_cell.length_c   1.000
_cell.angle_alpha   90.00
_cell.angle_beta   90.00
_cell.angle_gamma   90.00
#
_symmetry.space_group_name_H-M   'P 1'
#
loop_
_entity.id
_entity.type
_entity.pdbx_description
1 polymer ?
#
loop_
_entity_poly.entity_id
_entity_poly.type
_entity_poly.pdbx_seq_one_letter_code
_entity_poly.pdbx_strand_id
1 'polypeptide(L)' 'MIEEIKKKLRMATGAALKASRLNDEQYEDLRDIYDMVAGKNSFSISEIEAITTELGRLRKA' A
#
# COMPACT_ATOMS: atom_id res chain seq x y z
N MET A 1 0.06 -8.61 3.13
CA MET A 1 -0.58 -7.47 2.42
C MET A 1 0.45 -6.41 2.09
N ILE A 2 1.00 -5.70 3.07
CA ILE A 2 2.04 -4.67 2.90
C ILE A 2 3.25 -5.11 2.07
N GLU A 3 3.84 -6.28 2.35
CA GLU A 3 5.01 -6.76 1.60
C GLU A 3 4.67 -7.12 0.15
N GLU A 4 3.48 -7.67 -0.10
CA GLU A 4 3.00 -7.95 -1.45
C GLU A 4 2.77 -6.66 -2.24
N ILE A 5 2.21 -5.63 -1.61
CA ILE A 5 2.06 -4.30 -2.22
C ILE A 5 3.43 -3.73 -2.57
N LYS A 6 4.40 -3.76 -1.64
CA LYS A 6 5.77 -3.28 -1.89
C LYS A 6 6.43 -3.99 -3.07
N LYS A 7 6.26 -5.32 -3.14
CA LYS A 7 6.80 -6.15 -4.22
C LYS A 7 6.16 -5.80 -5.58
N LYS A 8 4.83 -5.71 -5.65
CA LYS A 8 4.07 -5.37 -6.85
C LYS A 8 4.40 -3.97 -7.37
N LEU A 9 4.56 -3.01 -6.47
CA LEU A 9 4.87 -1.61 -6.80
C LEU A 9 6.38 -1.35 -6.94
N ARG A 10 7.24 -2.37 -6.75
CA ARG A 10 8.70 -2.26 -6.78
C ARG A 10 9.24 -1.16 -5.85
N MET A 11 8.61 -0.96 -4.70
CA MET A 11 9.00 0.05 -3.72
C MET A 11 10.28 -0.36 -3.00
N ALA A 12 11.27 0.54 -2.92
CA ALA A 12 12.45 0.31 -2.09
C ALA A 12 12.06 0.25 -0.61
N THR A 13 12.75 -0.60 0.16
CA THR A 13 12.45 -0.93 1.57
C THR A 13 12.62 0.23 2.56
N GLY A 14 13.05 1.42 2.11
CA GLY A 14 13.58 2.50 2.96
C GLY A 14 12.61 3.23 3.90
N ALA A 15 11.29 3.08 3.74
CA ALA A 15 10.31 3.68 4.68
C ALA A 15 9.05 2.83 4.84
N ALA A 16 9.05 1.64 4.22
CA ALA A 16 7.85 0.93 3.89
C ALA A 16 7.42 0.07 5.08
N LEU A 17 6.65 0.73 5.96
CA LEU A 17 5.61 0.13 6.79
C LEU A 17 6.14 -0.73 7.95
N LYS A 18 6.55 -0.08 9.06
CA LYS A 18 6.32 -0.71 10.37
C LYS A 18 4.81 -0.72 10.58
N ALA A 19 4.16 -1.84 10.23
CA ALA A 19 2.72 -2.08 10.31
C ALA A 19 2.15 -2.06 11.75
N SER A 20 2.85 -1.49 12.72
CA SER A 20 2.68 -1.86 14.12
C SER A 20 1.57 -1.12 14.88
N ARG A 21 0.75 -0.27 14.24
CA ARG A 21 -0.46 0.33 14.86
C ARG A 21 -1.48 0.77 13.79
N LEU A 22 -2.10 -0.16 13.08
CA LEU A 22 -3.33 0.14 12.36
C LEU A 22 -4.52 -0.16 13.28
N ASN A 23 -5.51 0.73 13.32
CA ASN A 23 -6.83 0.44 13.88
C ASN A 23 -7.67 -0.37 12.85
N ASP A 24 -8.88 -0.78 13.25
CA ASP A 24 -9.73 -1.64 12.42
C ASP A 24 -10.11 -0.97 11.08
N GLU A 25 -10.43 0.33 11.08
CA GLU A 25 -10.75 1.09 9.86
C GLU A 25 -9.55 1.13 8.90
N GLN A 26 -8.36 1.41 9.44
CA GLN A 26 -7.11 1.42 8.67
C GLN A 26 -6.74 0.03 8.13
N TYR A 27 -7.18 -1.05 8.78
CA TYR A 27 -6.97 -2.40 8.31
C TYR A 27 -7.85 -2.72 7.11
N GLU A 28 -9.13 -2.31 7.14
CA GLU A 28 -10.06 -2.45 6.01
C GLU A 28 -9.57 -1.63 4.79
N ASP A 29 -9.16 -0.37 4.99
CA ASP A 29 -8.61 0.44 3.89
C ASP A 29 -7.33 -0.18 3.29
N LEU A 30 -6.46 -0.75 4.15
CA LEU A 30 -5.30 -1.48 3.69
C LEU A 30 -5.70 -2.74 2.90
N ARG A 31 -6.83 -3.36 3.24
CA ARG A 31 -7.38 -4.51 2.52
C ARG A 31 -7.86 -4.15 1.14
N ASP A 32 -8.57 -3.05 1.01
CA ASP A 32 -9.03 -2.56 -0.29
C ASP A 32 -7.85 -2.24 -1.23
N ILE A 33 -6.81 -1.57 -0.71
CA ILE A 33 -5.60 -1.30 -1.49
C ILE A 33 -4.91 -2.62 -1.89
N TYR A 34 -4.83 -3.59 -0.98
CA TYR A 34 -4.21 -4.88 -1.27
C TYR A 34 -4.96 -5.63 -2.37
N ASP A 35 -6.28 -5.74 -2.29
CA ASP A 35 -7.08 -6.50 -3.25
C ASP A 35 -7.00 -5.87 -4.65
N MET A 36 -7.01 -4.53 -4.74
CA MET A 36 -6.75 -3.80 -5.99
C MET A 36 -5.35 -4.08 -6.56
N VAL A 37 -4.32 -4.03 -5.72
CA VAL A 37 -2.93 -4.25 -6.17
C VAL A 37 -2.69 -5.72 -6.58
N ALA A 38 -3.26 -6.66 -5.83
CA ALA A 38 -3.14 -8.09 -6.08
C ALA A 38 -3.77 -8.47 -7.43
N GLY A 39 -4.91 -7.86 -7.78
CA GLY A 39 -5.66 -8.13 -9.01
C GLY A 39 -5.01 -7.64 -10.31
N LYS A 40 -3.96 -6.81 -10.25
CA LYS A 40 -3.33 -6.22 -11.45
C LYS A 40 -1.89 -6.69 -11.66
N ASN A 41 -1.49 -6.89 -12.92
CA ASN A 41 -0.16 -7.41 -13.29
C ASN A 41 0.91 -6.32 -13.44
N SER A 42 0.51 -5.09 -13.76
CA SER A 42 1.41 -3.96 -13.96
C SER A 42 0.69 -2.65 -13.64
N PHE A 43 1.47 -1.62 -13.31
CA PHE A 43 0.99 -0.29 -12.96
C PHE A 43 1.75 0.75 -13.77
N SER A 44 1.08 1.82 -14.16
CA SER A 44 1.76 3.01 -14.66
C SER A 44 2.46 3.74 -13.52
N ILE A 45 3.36 4.67 -13.85
CA ILE A 45 4.03 5.52 -12.85
C ILE A 45 3.00 6.31 -12.03
N SER A 46 2.00 6.90 -12.69
CA SER A 46 0.95 7.69 -12.02
C SER A 46 0.12 6.83 -11.05
N GLU A 47 -0.13 5.56 -11.38
CA GLU A 47 -0.82 4.65 -10.46
C GLU A 47 0.05 4.31 -9.25
N ILE A 48 1.34 4.06 -9.45
CA ILE A 48 2.28 3.81 -8.35
C ILE A 48 2.33 5.03 -7.41
N GLU A 49 2.38 6.25 -7.95
CA GLU A 49 2.36 7.50 -7.17
C GLU A 49 1.07 7.66 -6.38
N ALA A 50 -0.09 7.41 -6.99
CA ALA A 50 -1.39 7.49 -6.33
C ALA A 50 -1.50 6.49 -5.18
N ILE A 51 -1.15 5.22 -5.42
CA ILE A 51 -1.21 4.15 -4.41
C ILE A 51 -0.24 4.43 -3.26
N THR A 52 0.97 4.90 -3.58
CA THR A 52 1.97 5.26 -2.56
C THR A 52 1.51 6.44 -1.71
N THR A 53 0.83 7.41 -2.32
CA THR A 53 0.23 8.54 -1.59
C THR A 53 -0.83 8.07 -0.60
N GLU A 54 -1.70 7.16 -1.01
CA GLU A 54 -2.77 6.62 -0.17
C GLU A 54 -2.22 5.80 1.00
N LEU A 55 -1.25 4.91 0.74
CA LEU A 55 -0.52 4.20 1.80
C LEU A 55 0.16 5.15 2.80
N GLY A 56 0.62 6.31 2.31
CA GLY A 56 1.19 7.37 3.15
C GLY A 56 0.16 8.05 4.06
N ARG A 57 -1.11 8.16 3.61
CA ARG A 57 -2.23 8.69 4.40
C ARG A 57 -2.67 7.71 5.48
N LEU A 58 -2.75 6.42 5.17
CA LEU A 58 -3.08 5.39 6.15
C LEU A 58 -2.16 5.41 7.38
N ARG A 59 -0.88 5.76 7.20
CA ARG A 59 0.07 5.89 8.32
C ARG A 59 -0.18 7.11 9.21
N LYS A 60 -0.80 8.17 8.70
CA LYS A 60 -0.97 9.44 9.41
C LYS A 60 -2.30 9.53 10.18
N ALA A 61 -3.25 8.66 9.86
CA ALA A 61 -4.54 8.57 10.55
C ALA A 61 -4.41 7.91 11.93
#